data_AF-A0A7R9NQA3-F1
#
_entry.id   AF-A0A7R9NQA3-F1
#
_cell.length_a   1.000
_cell.length_b   1.000
_cell.length_c   1.000
_cell.angle_alpha   90.00
_cell.angle_beta   90.00
_cell.angle_gamma   90.00
#
_symmetry.space_group_name_H-M   'P 1'
#
loop_
_entity.id
_entity.type
_entity.pdbx_description
1 polymer ?
#
loop_
_entity_poly.entity_id
_entity_poly.type
_entity_poly.pdbx_seq_one_letter_code
_entity_poly.pdbx_strand_id
1 'polypeptide(L)'
;LPSYWFLSPELYLLAQLFTEARLAFRSFNKSIGYLQLTICILEKLAEATRKFSMLQSDLLDYSEYGQKHLKVKLWLAPKKYANTEGLKLAFSEFYLSLILLQNYQSLNYTGFNKILKKHDKIFGNNKGHLWMKHKVNGAVFNTCKEINQFIQETESIFTQEFEGGNRQKALKKLRLPPLGVKKNPWTTFKVGLITGAFIVLLCNILIIGIFTETNVDNWTVAIKLYRGQFLGIVYLYLLGINVYSWRACGEGVSVPCVLCRIW
;
A
#
# COMPACT_ATOMS: atom_id res chain seq x y z
N LEU A 1 8.48 -40.70 48.64
CA LEU A 1 9.55 -40.57 47.63
C LEU A 1 9.26 -39.36 46.75
N PRO A 2 9.82 -38.17 47.03
CA PRO A 2 9.79 -37.05 46.09
C PRO A 2 11.17 -36.94 45.41
N SER A 3 11.26 -37.39 44.16
CA SER A 3 12.46 -37.26 43.32
C SER A 3 12.50 -35.87 42.69
N TYR A 4 13.26 -34.96 43.30
CA TYR A 4 13.67 -33.70 42.68
C TYR A 4 14.79 -33.96 41.67
N TRP A 5 14.53 -33.56 40.43
CA TRP A 5 15.43 -32.87 39.50
C TRP A 5 16.94 -33.15 39.59
N PHE A 6 17.46 -33.90 38.63
CA PHE A 6 18.81 -33.71 38.10
C PHE A 6 18.69 -33.49 36.59
N LEU A 7 18.43 -32.26 36.15
CA LEU A 7 18.85 -31.85 34.81
C LEU A 7 20.37 -31.70 34.88
N SER A 8 21.10 -32.41 34.01
CA SER A 8 22.54 -32.29 33.87
C SER A 8 22.96 -30.81 33.71
N PRO A 9 24.05 -30.35 34.36
CA PRO A 9 24.51 -28.95 34.27
C PRO A 9 24.68 -28.44 32.82
N GLU A 10 25.07 -29.32 31.91
CA GLU A 10 25.21 -29.03 30.48
C GLU A 10 23.88 -28.72 29.79
N LEU A 11 22.78 -29.38 30.19
CA LEU A 11 21.45 -29.13 29.64
C LEU A 11 20.90 -27.77 30.09
N TYR A 12 21.23 -27.36 31.32
CA TYR A 12 20.88 -26.04 31.85
C TYR A 12 21.68 -24.95 31.13
N LEU A 13 22.98 -25.18 30.90
CA LEU A 13 23.84 -24.27 30.16
C LEU A 13 23.38 -24.11 28.70
N LEU A 14 22.99 -25.21 28.04
CA LEU A 14 22.42 -25.18 26.68
C LEU A 14 21.07 -24.47 26.63
N ALA A 15 20.16 -24.73 27.57
CA ALA A 15 18.88 -24.02 27.63
C ALA A 15 19.08 -22.51 27.84
N GLN A 16 20.04 -22.12 28.67
CA GLN A 16 20.39 -20.72 28.92
C GLN A 16 21.03 -20.07 27.69
N LEU A 17 21.94 -20.77 27.00
CA LEU A 17 22.56 -20.31 25.75
C LEU A 17 21.53 -20.13 24.62
N PHE A 18 20.60 -21.08 24.45
CA PHE A 18 19.51 -20.98 23.47
C PHE A 18 18.55 -19.83 23.79
N THR A 19 18.30 -19.57 25.07
CA THR A 19 17.44 -18.46 25.52
C THR A 19 18.10 -17.11 25.23
N GLU A 20 19.39 -16.97 25.55
CA GLU A 20 20.18 -15.78 25.24
C GLU A 20 20.30 -15.54 23.72
N ALA A 21 20.57 -16.59 22.93
CA ALA A 21 20.63 -16.50 21.47
C ALA A 21 19.27 -16.07 20.87
N ARG A 22 18.16 -16.59 21.39
CA ARG A 22 16.79 -16.21 20.96
C ARG A 22 16.44 -14.77 21.33
N LEU A 23 16.89 -14.30 22.49
CA LEU A 23 16.74 -12.91 22.93
C LEU A 23 17.60 -11.96 22.10
N ALA A 24 18.85 -12.34 21.80
CA ALA A 24 19.75 -11.61 20.93
C ALA A 24 19.21 -11.50 19.50
N PHE A 25 18.70 -12.60 18.92
CA PHE A 25 18.10 -12.60 17.59
C PHE A 25 16.84 -11.72 17.50
N ARG A 26 15.99 -11.72 18.53
CA ARG A 26 14.82 -10.81 18.61
C ARG A 26 15.23 -9.34 18.79
N SER A 27 16.26 -9.06 19.59
CA SER A 27 16.82 -7.72 19.77
C SER A 27 17.45 -7.19 18.48
N PHE A 28 18.14 -8.07 17.74
CA PHE A 28 18.74 -7.80 16.44
C PHE A 28 17.66 -7.50 15.38
N ASN A 29 16.63 -8.34 15.26
CA ASN A 29 15.50 -8.10 14.33
C ASN A 29 14.74 -6.81 14.64
N LYS A 30 14.57 -6.48 15.92
CA LYS A 30 13.93 -5.23 16.36
C LYS A 30 14.76 -4.00 15.98
N SER A 31 16.08 -4.09 16.11
CA SER A 31 17.01 -3.02 15.73
C SER A 31 17.12 -2.85 14.21
N ILE A 32 17.11 -3.96 13.46
CA ILE A 32 17.05 -3.94 11.99
C ILE A 32 15.74 -3.30 11.51
N GLY A 33 14.60 -3.72 12.05
CA GLY A 33 13.29 -3.16 11.67
C GLY A 33 13.20 -1.66 11.92
N TYR A 34 13.75 -1.18 13.05
CA TYR A 34 13.86 0.24 13.35
C TYR A 34 14.77 0.99 12.35
N LEU A 35 15.95 0.42 12.05
CA LEU A 35 16.91 1.04 11.15
C LEU A 35 16.34 1.12 9.72
N GLN A 36 15.71 0.04 9.25
CA GLN A 36 15.08 0.01 7.92
C GLN A 36 13.92 0.98 7.81
N LEU A 37 13.06 1.09 8.83
CA LEU A 37 11.98 2.08 8.82
C LEU A 37 12.53 3.50 8.76
N THR A 38 13.55 3.80 9.56
CA THR A 38 14.16 5.13 9.62
C THR A 38 14.80 5.50 8.28
N ILE A 39 15.53 4.57 7.65
CA ILE A 39 16.13 4.77 6.33
C ILE A 39 15.05 4.97 5.26
N CYS A 40 14.03 4.12 5.23
CA CYS A 40 12.93 4.20 4.27
C CYS A 40 12.19 5.55 4.36
N ILE A 41 11.90 6.02 5.57
CA ILE A 41 11.20 7.30 5.75
C ILE A 41 12.09 8.48 5.33
N LEU A 42 13.39 8.46 5.65
CA LEU A 42 14.33 9.48 5.19
C LEU A 42 14.46 9.52 3.67
N GLU A 43 14.56 8.35 3.03
CA GLU A 43 14.62 8.23 1.57
C GLU A 43 13.35 8.76 0.91
N LYS A 44 12.18 8.34 1.41
CA LYS A 44 10.88 8.78 0.87
C LYS A 44 10.62 10.25 1.10
N LEU A 45 11.13 10.80 2.19
CA LEU A 45 11.07 12.23 2.46
C LEU A 45 11.94 13.00 1.47
N ALA A 46 13.19 12.57 1.25
CA ALA A 46 14.07 13.18 0.26
C ALA A 46 13.48 13.10 -1.17
N GLU A 47 12.84 11.97 -1.52
CA GLU A 47 12.10 11.82 -2.77
C GLU A 47 10.93 12.81 -2.86
N ALA A 48 10.18 13.00 -1.77
CA ALA A 48 9.07 13.94 -1.71
C ALA A 48 9.54 15.39 -1.88
N THR A 49 10.62 15.80 -1.21
CA THR A 49 11.21 17.15 -1.36
C THR A 49 11.60 17.45 -2.80
N ARG A 50 12.23 16.48 -3.48
CA ARG A 50 12.61 16.61 -4.90
C ARG A 50 11.39 16.75 -5.79
N LYS A 51 10.37 15.90 -5.60
CA LYS A 51 9.12 15.96 -6.36
C LYS A 51 8.38 17.27 -6.16
N PHE A 52 8.33 17.77 -4.93
CA PHE A 52 7.70 19.03 -4.61
C PHE A 52 8.38 20.20 -5.33
N SER A 53 9.72 20.23 -5.30
CA SER A 53 10.51 21.26 -5.99
C SER A 53 10.27 21.26 -7.51
N MET A 54 10.19 20.07 -8.12
CA MET A 54 9.88 19.93 -9.55
C MET A 54 8.45 20.39 -9.89
N LEU A 55 7.46 20.06 -9.04
CA LEU A 55 6.07 20.49 -9.25
C LEU A 55 5.91 22.01 -9.11
N GLN A 56 6.64 22.63 -8.17
CA GLN A 56 6.67 24.08 -8.05
C GLN A 56 7.30 24.74 -9.29
N SER A 57 8.41 24.23 -9.82
CA SER A 57 9.00 24.78 -11.04
C SER A 57 8.06 24.64 -12.24
N ASP A 58 7.41 23.49 -12.40
CA ASP A 58 6.45 23.25 -13.48
C ASP A 58 5.22 24.18 -13.37
N LEU A 59 4.79 24.51 -12.15
CA LEU A 59 3.72 25.46 -11.89
C LEU A 59 4.12 26.90 -12.23
N LEU A 60 5.34 27.33 -11.88
CA LEU A 60 5.87 28.65 -12.21
C LEU A 60 5.97 28.83 -13.73
N ASP A 61 6.51 27.83 -14.42
CA ASP A 61 6.56 27.78 -15.88
C ASP A 61 5.17 27.90 -16.52
N TYR A 62 4.16 27.26 -15.93
CA TYR A 62 2.78 27.33 -16.40
C TYR A 62 2.17 28.73 -16.21
N SER A 63 2.39 29.34 -15.04
CA SER A 63 1.93 30.71 -14.73
C SER A 63 2.55 31.74 -15.68
N GLU A 64 3.85 31.60 -15.99
CA GLU A 64 4.55 32.49 -16.93
C GLU A 64 4.09 32.30 -18.39
N TYR A 65 3.76 31.06 -18.80
CA TYR A 65 3.17 30.76 -20.11
C TYR A 65 1.79 31.42 -20.30
N GLY A 66 1.04 31.64 -19.23
CA GLY A 66 -0.25 32.34 -19.25
C GLY A 66 -0.13 33.85 -19.54
N GLN A 67 1.03 34.46 -19.24
CA GLN A 67 1.29 35.89 -19.49
C GLN A 67 1.99 36.16 -20.82
N LYS A 68 2.83 35.24 -21.29
CA LYS A 68 3.59 35.40 -22.54
C LYS A 68 3.13 34.34 -23.54
N HIS A 69 2.03 34.60 -24.27
CA HIS A 69 1.97 34.37 -25.72
C HIS A 69 0.62 34.69 -26.38
N LEU A 70 0.62 35.87 -27.00
CA LEU A 70 0.04 36.09 -28.33
C LEU A 70 1.09 35.85 -29.46
N LYS A 71 2.35 35.49 -29.19
CA LYS A 71 3.38 35.34 -30.25
C LYS A 71 4.50 34.38 -29.83
N VAL A 72 4.79 33.36 -30.66
CA VAL A 72 5.99 32.47 -30.69
C VAL A 72 5.77 31.01 -30.26
N LYS A 73 4.71 30.38 -30.74
CA LYS A 73 4.66 28.92 -30.80
C LYS A 73 5.77 28.42 -31.75
N LEU A 74 6.96 27.95 -31.31
CA LEU A 74 7.72 27.06 -32.20
C LEU A 74 8.75 26.02 -31.69
N TRP A 75 9.56 26.12 -30.63
CA TRP A 75 10.64 25.11 -30.45
C TRP A 75 11.02 24.71 -29.02
N LEU A 76 10.07 24.20 -28.22
CA LEU A 76 10.39 23.62 -26.90
C LEU A 76 9.95 22.16 -26.85
N ALA A 77 10.86 21.29 -26.36
CA ALA A 77 10.68 19.86 -26.19
C ALA A 77 9.32 19.53 -25.55
N PRO A 78 8.70 18.36 -25.84
CA PRO A 78 7.41 18.01 -25.27
C PRO A 78 7.51 17.94 -23.74
N LYS A 79 6.99 18.98 -23.07
CA LYS A 79 6.94 19.05 -21.60
C LYS A 79 6.01 17.95 -21.08
N LYS A 80 6.43 17.27 -20.01
CA LYS A 80 5.75 16.11 -19.42
C LYS A 80 4.32 16.43 -18.91
N TYR A 81 4.05 17.71 -18.61
CA TYR A 81 2.75 18.22 -18.16
C TYR A 81 2.35 19.48 -18.95
N ALA A 82 2.11 19.33 -20.26
CA ALA A 82 1.77 20.46 -21.13
C ALA A 82 0.39 21.11 -20.87
N ASN A 83 -0.49 20.44 -20.09
CA ASN A 83 -1.87 20.87 -19.83
C ASN A 83 -2.16 21.00 -18.32
N THR A 84 -3.05 21.93 -17.94
CA THR A 84 -3.53 22.11 -16.56
C THR A 84 -4.05 20.84 -15.90
N GLU A 85 -4.71 19.97 -16.67
CA GLU A 85 -5.20 18.69 -16.19
C GLU A 85 -4.07 17.74 -15.79
N GLY A 86 -2.96 17.74 -16.53
CA GLY A 86 -1.78 16.94 -16.22
C GLY A 86 -1.09 17.42 -14.96
N LEU A 87 -1.00 18.74 -14.78
CA LEU A 87 -0.42 19.34 -13.56
C LEU A 87 -1.32 19.08 -12.33
N LYS A 88 -2.65 19.23 -12.47
CA LYS A 88 -3.61 18.87 -11.41
C LYS A 88 -3.50 17.40 -10.99
N LEU A 89 -3.33 16.49 -11.95
CA LEU A 89 -3.11 15.07 -11.69
C LEU A 89 -1.79 14.83 -10.95
N ALA A 90 -0.71 15.48 -11.37
CA ALA A 90 0.59 15.33 -10.73
C ALA A 90 0.58 15.80 -9.27
N PHE A 91 -0.08 16.94 -8.99
CA PHE A 91 -0.28 17.42 -7.62
C PHE A 91 -1.17 16.49 -6.79
N SER A 92 -2.22 15.89 -7.36
CA SER A 92 -3.08 14.96 -6.62
C SER A 92 -2.37 13.63 -6.31
N GLU A 93 -1.59 13.09 -7.24
CA GLU A 93 -0.73 11.91 -7.01
C GLU A 93 0.32 12.18 -5.94
N PHE A 94 0.96 13.36 -5.98
CA PHE A 94 1.92 13.78 -4.97
C PHE A 94 1.28 13.92 -3.59
N TYR A 95 0.14 14.62 -3.48
CA TYR A 95 -0.61 14.74 -2.24
C TYR A 95 -0.99 13.38 -1.66
N LEU A 96 -1.52 12.48 -2.50
CA LEU A 96 -1.87 11.13 -2.09
C LEU A 96 -0.63 10.40 -1.53
N SER A 97 0.52 10.49 -2.20
CA SER A 97 1.77 9.88 -1.72
C SER A 97 2.20 10.38 -0.33
N LEU A 98 2.00 11.68 -0.03
CA LEU A 98 2.29 12.26 1.28
C LEU A 98 1.35 11.71 2.36
N ILE A 99 0.05 11.59 2.06
CA ILE A 99 -0.94 11.03 2.99
C ILE A 99 -0.64 9.55 3.28
N LEU A 100 -0.26 8.77 2.27
CA LEU A 100 0.17 7.39 2.48
C LEU A 100 1.40 7.32 3.38
N LEU A 101 2.37 8.22 3.19
CA LEU A 101 3.58 8.27 4.01
C LEU A 101 3.26 8.63 5.47
N GLN A 102 2.35 9.59 5.70
CA GLN A 102 1.86 9.95 7.04
C GLN A 102 1.14 8.77 7.72
N ASN A 103 0.28 8.07 6.98
CA ASN A 103 -0.40 6.88 7.48
C ASN A 103 0.58 5.76 7.81
N TYR A 104 1.58 5.56 6.97
CA TYR A 104 2.64 4.59 7.19
C TYR A 104 3.41 4.89 8.48
N GLN A 105 3.79 6.15 8.71
CA GLN A 105 4.43 6.59 9.96
C GLN A 105 3.57 6.27 11.20
N SER A 106 2.29 6.66 11.17
CA SER A 106 1.36 6.44 12.29
C SER A 106 1.12 4.95 12.57
N LEU A 107 0.93 4.15 11.52
CA LEU A 107 0.72 2.71 11.63
C LEU A 107 1.96 2.02 12.21
N ASN A 108 3.16 2.38 11.76
CA ASN A 108 4.39 1.81 12.29
C ASN A 108 4.64 2.20 13.75
N TYR A 109 4.39 3.48 14.12
CA TYR A 109 4.51 3.92 15.50
C TYR A 109 3.58 3.13 16.44
N THR A 110 2.31 2.97 16.06
CA THR A 110 1.36 2.18 16.83
C THR A 110 1.71 0.69 16.84
N GLY A 111 2.25 0.16 15.74
CA GLY A 111 2.78 -1.20 15.63
C GLY A 111 3.90 -1.47 16.63
N PHE A 112 4.91 -0.60 16.70
CA PHE A 112 5.96 -0.68 17.71
C PHE A 112 5.39 -0.63 19.13
N ASN A 113 4.51 0.33 19.42
CA ASN A 113 3.89 0.45 20.73
C ASN A 113 3.15 -0.84 21.15
N LYS A 114 2.39 -1.45 20.23
CA LYS A 114 1.65 -2.69 20.49
C LYS A 114 2.57 -3.90 20.71
N ILE A 115 3.58 -4.08 19.85
CA ILE A 115 4.53 -5.20 19.96
C ILE A 115 5.34 -5.08 21.26
N LEU A 116 5.76 -3.86 21.63
CA LEU A 116 6.51 -3.60 22.85
C LEU A 116 5.68 -3.80 24.10
N LYS A 117 4.43 -3.34 24.11
CA LYS A 117 3.50 -3.65 25.21
C LYS A 117 3.26 -5.16 25.34
N LYS A 118 3.15 -5.88 24.22
CA LYS A 118 3.00 -7.34 24.23
C LYS A 118 4.25 -8.04 24.79
N HIS A 119 5.44 -7.56 24.43
CA HIS A 119 6.70 -8.03 25.02
C HIS A 119 6.69 -7.85 26.54
N ASP A 120 6.38 -6.65 27.03
CA ASP A 120 6.38 -6.35 28.46
C ASP A 120 5.36 -7.19 29.23
N LYS A 121 4.19 -7.44 28.62
CA LYS A 121 3.15 -8.32 29.19
C LYS A 121 3.58 -9.80 29.26
N ILE A 122 4.30 -10.31 28.27
CA ILE A 122 4.73 -11.72 28.23
C ILE A 122 5.88 -11.98 29.20
N PHE A 123 6.83 -11.04 29.31
CA PHE A 123 8.04 -11.22 30.09
C PHE A 123 8.00 -10.57 31.48
N GLY A 124 6.90 -9.91 31.85
CA GLY A 124 6.73 -9.27 33.14
C GLY A 124 7.79 -8.19 33.43
N ASN A 125 8.31 -7.53 32.40
CA ASN A 125 9.38 -6.54 32.52
C ASN A 125 8.99 -5.21 31.86
N ASN A 126 9.78 -4.16 32.09
CA ASN A 126 9.54 -2.81 31.55
C ASN A 126 10.53 -2.42 30.43
N LYS A 127 11.20 -3.41 29.82
CA LYS A 127 12.29 -3.17 28.85
C LYS A 127 11.75 -2.65 27.52
N GLY A 128 10.54 -3.06 27.11
CA GLY A 128 9.87 -2.62 25.90
C GLY A 128 9.47 -1.14 25.97
N HIS A 129 8.88 -0.71 27.09
CA HIS A 129 8.55 0.68 27.35
C HIS A 129 9.78 1.60 27.35
N LEU A 130 10.86 1.20 28.05
CA LEU A 130 12.12 1.96 28.04
C LEU A 130 12.66 2.09 26.61
N TRP A 131 12.64 1.03 25.83
CA TRP A 131 13.07 1.07 24.43
C TRP A 131 12.19 1.98 23.57
N MET A 132 10.87 1.98 23.77
CA MET A 132 9.95 2.91 23.11
C MET A 132 10.35 4.36 23.39
N LYS A 133 10.60 4.68 24.67
CA LYS A 133 10.99 6.03 25.11
C LYS A 133 12.34 6.47 24.52
N HIS A 134 13.34 5.59 24.55
CA HIS A 134 14.71 5.94 24.15
C HIS A 134 14.96 5.88 22.64
N LYS A 135 14.25 5.02 21.89
CA LYS A 135 14.53 4.79 20.46
C LYS A 135 13.40 5.24 19.56
N VAL A 136 12.14 5.01 19.91
CA VAL A 136 11.00 5.27 18.99
C VAL A 136 10.47 6.70 19.13
N ASN A 137 10.27 7.18 20.35
CA ASN A 137 9.64 8.49 20.57
C ASN A 137 10.46 9.65 20.00
N GLY A 138 11.79 9.57 20.11
CA GLY A 138 12.74 10.54 19.56
C GLY A 138 13.23 10.22 18.15
N ALA A 139 12.67 9.20 17.48
CA ALA A 139 13.10 8.84 16.15
C ALA A 139 12.74 9.94 15.14
N VAL A 140 13.61 10.15 14.15
CA VAL A 140 13.41 11.13 13.08
C VAL A 140 12.08 10.91 12.37
N PHE A 141 11.71 9.64 12.18
CA PHE A 141 10.43 9.33 11.55
C PHE A 141 9.21 9.75 12.37
N ASN A 142 9.30 9.92 13.68
CA ASN A 142 8.19 10.36 14.53
C ASN A 142 8.19 11.88 14.72
N THR A 143 9.37 12.49 14.79
CA THR A 143 9.54 13.92 15.09
C THR A 143 9.52 14.82 13.86
N CYS A 144 9.76 14.27 12.67
CA CYS A 144 9.80 15.05 11.44
C CYS A 144 8.41 15.61 11.10
N LYS A 145 8.29 16.94 11.10
CA LYS A 145 7.05 17.67 10.77
C LYS A 145 6.97 18.08 9.30
N GLU A 146 8.02 17.84 8.51
CA GLU A 146 8.12 18.27 7.11
C GLU A 146 7.03 17.65 6.24
N ILE A 147 6.62 16.40 6.49
CA ILE A 147 5.50 15.77 5.79
C ILE A 147 4.21 16.58 5.98
N ASN A 148 3.94 17.05 7.20
CA ASN A 148 2.76 17.86 7.49
C ASN A 148 2.84 19.23 6.81
N GLN A 149 4.04 19.81 6.72
CA GLN A 149 4.27 21.07 6.01
C GLN A 149 4.01 20.90 4.51
N PHE A 150 4.59 19.87 3.87
CA PHE A 150 4.33 19.59 2.45
C PHE A 150 2.85 19.34 2.15
N ILE A 151 2.13 18.66 3.04
CA ILE A 151 0.67 18.46 2.91
C ILE A 151 -0.04 19.82 2.91
N GLN A 152 0.25 20.69 3.89
CA GLN A 152 -0.38 22.00 4.00
C GLN A 152 -0.07 22.91 2.82
N GLU A 153 1.19 22.97 2.39
CA GLU A 153 1.63 23.76 1.24
C GLU A 153 1.00 23.27 -0.07
N THR A 154 0.93 21.95 -0.25
CA THR A 154 0.27 21.36 -1.42
C THR A 154 -1.23 21.69 -1.43
N GLU A 155 -1.90 21.65 -0.28
CA GLU A 155 -3.31 22.05 -0.17
C GLU A 155 -3.51 23.54 -0.47
N SER A 156 -2.64 24.42 0.02
CA SER A 156 -2.75 25.86 -0.22
C SER A 156 -2.53 26.20 -1.68
N ILE A 157 -1.45 25.68 -2.29
CA ILE A 157 -1.14 25.87 -3.71
C ILE A 157 -2.29 25.37 -4.57
N PHE A 158 -2.77 24.15 -4.33
CA PHE A 158 -3.84 23.59 -5.14
C PHE A 158 -5.16 24.37 -5.01
N THR A 159 -5.47 24.87 -3.81
CA THR A 159 -6.68 25.66 -3.58
C THR A 159 -6.60 27.03 -4.27
N GLN A 160 -5.44 27.69 -4.19
CA GLN A 160 -5.22 29.03 -4.76
C GLN A 160 -5.16 28.97 -6.29
N GLU A 161 -4.32 28.11 -6.85
CA GLU A 161 -4.01 28.10 -8.28
C GLU A 161 -5.07 27.37 -9.14
N PHE A 162 -5.74 26.35 -8.61
CA PHE A 162 -6.60 25.48 -9.43
C PHE A 162 -8.10 25.59 -9.18
N GLU A 163 -8.52 26.04 -7.99
CA GLU A 163 -9.94 26.08 -7.59
C GLU A 163 -10.37 27.46 -7.06
N GLY A 164 -9.55 28.51 -7.26
CA GLY A 164 -9.93 29.91 -6.99
C GLY A 164 -10.31 30.19 -5.53
N GLY A 165 -9.68 29.49 -4.58
CA GLY A 165 -9.92 29.70 -3.15
C GLY A 165 -10.93 28.73 -2.49
N ASN A 166 -11.63 27.89 -3.25
CA ASN A 166 -12.59 26.95 -2.66
C ASN A 166 -11.91 25.68 -2.09
N ARG A 167 -11.49 25.75 -0.82
CA ARG A 167 -10.77 24.68 -0.11
C ARG A 167 -11.52 23.34 -0.10
N GLN A 168 -12.85 23.35 0.10
CA GLN A 168 -13.61 22.09 0.19
C GLN A 168 -13.62 21.32 -1.13
N LYS A 169 -13.79 22.05 -2.24
CA LYS A 169 -13.77 21.47 -3.59
C LYS A 169 -12.37 20.98 -3.97
N ALA A 170 -11.34 21.74 -3.61
CA ALA A 170 -9.94 21.36 -3.76
C ALA A 170 -9.61 20.06 -3.02
N LEU A 171 -9.93 19.98 -1.73
CA LEU A 171 -9.68 18.80 -0.91
C LEU A 171 -10.43 17.56 -1.41
N LYS A 172 -11.67 17.71 -1.91
CA LYS A 172 -12.40 16.59 -2.50
C LYS A 172 -11.67 16.04 -3.74
N LYS A 173 -11.11 16.91 -4.59
CA LYS A 173 -10.33 16.51 -5.77
C LYS A 173 -8.94 15.94 -5.44
N LEU A 174 -8.32 16.42 -4.35
CA LEU A 174 -7.00 15.94 -3.88
C LEU A 174 -7.08 14.58 -3.16
N ARG A 175 -8.11 14.38 -2.31
CA ARG A 175 -8.23 13.19 -1.44
C ARG A 175 -8.83 11.99 -2.13
N LEU A 176 -9.62 12.20 -3.18
CA LEU A 176 -10.02 11.10 -4.02
C LEU A 176 -8.79 10.72 -4.83
N PRO A 177 -8.34 9.44 -4.81
CA PRO A 177 -7.52 8.96 -5.91
C PRO A 177 -8.22 9.37 -7.19
N PRO A 178 -7.53 9.75 -8.27
CA PRO A 178 -8.18 10.13 -9.53
C PRO A 178 -9.04 8.97 -10.03
N LEU A 179 -10.29 8.90 -9.54
CA LEU A 179 -11.35 8.00 -9.98
C LEU A 179 -11.72 8.32 -11.44
N GLY A 180 -11.15 9.41 -11.97
CA GLY A 180 -11.27 9.86 -13.34
C GLY A 180 -9.93 9.95 -14.07
N VAL A 181 -9.06 8.93 -14.01
CA VAL A 181 -8.55 8.49 -15.33
C VAL A 181 -9.82 8.14 -16.07
N LYS A 182 -10.20 8.91 -17.10
CA LYS A 182 -11.32 8.55 -17.98
C LYS A 182 -11.03 7.11 -18.41
N LYS A 183 -11.67 6.14 -17.76
CA LYS A 183 -11.49 4.73 -18.10
C LYS A 183 -11.89 4.68 -19.55
N ASN A 184 -10.91 4.40 -20.41
CA ASN A 184 -11.18 4.36 -21.83
C ASN A 184 -12.33 3.35 -21.99
N PRO A 185 -13.51 3.75 -22.49
CA PRO A 185 -14.66 2.86 -22.57
C PRO A 185 -14.30 1.56 -23.30
N TRP A 186 -13.35 1.64 -24.23
CA TRP A 186 -12.73 0.50 -24.92
C TRP A 186 -12.07 -0.53 -24.00
N THR A 187 -11.45 -0.13 -22.90
CA THR A 187 -10.80 -1.07 -21.97
C THR A 187 -11.83 -1.89 -21.22
N THR A 188 -12.90 -1.26 -20.71
CA THR A 188 -14.01 -1.96 -20.05
C THR A 188 -14.74 -2.88 -21.02
N PHE A 189 -14.96 -2.42 -22.26
CA PHE A 189 -15.57 -3.22 -23.33
C PHE A 189 -14.73 -4.44 -23.69
N LYS A 190 -13.41 -4.30 -23.88
CA LYS A 190 -12.51 -5.43 -24.18
C LYS A 190 -12.47 -6.46 -23.07
N VAL A 191 -12.39 -6.01 -21.81
CA VAL A 191 -12.43 -6.92 -20.65
C VAL A 191 -13.76 -7.65 -20.60
N GLY A 192 -14.89 -6.95 -20.80
CA GLY A 192 -16.21 -7.56 -20.87
C GLY A 192 -16.35 -8.58 -22.00
N LEU A 193 -15.87 -8.26 -23.20
CA LEU A 193 -15.93 -9.13 -24.37
C LEU A 193 -15.08 -10.40 -24.19
N ILE A 194 -13.84 -10.27 -23.71
CA ILE A 194 -12.97 -11.42 -23.44
C ILE A 194 -13.55 -12.30 -22.33
N THR A 195 -14.12 -11.69 -21.27
CA THR A 195 -14.77 -12.43 -20.18
C THR A 195 -16.02 -13.15 -20.67
N GLY A 196 -16.85 -12.50 -21.50
CA GLY A 196 -18.03 -13.12 -22.10
C GLY A 196 -17.67 -14.29 -23.02
N ALA A 197 -16.66 -14.12 -23.87
CA ALA A 197 -16.15 -15.20 -24.73
C ALA A 197 -15.62 -16.38 -23.91
N PHE A 198 -14.93 -16.12 -22.80
CA PHE A 198 -14.47 -17.17 -21.88
C PHE A 198 -15.64 -17.95 -21.27
N ILE A 199 -16.70 -17.27 -20.82
CA ILE A 199 -17.89 -17.93 -20.24
C ILE A 199 -18.59 -18.80 -21.29
N VAL A 200 -18.76 -18.31 -22.53
CA VAL A 200 -19.39 -19.09 -23.61
C VAL A 200 -18.59 -20.36 -23.94
N LEU A 201 -17.26 -20.25 -24.03
CA LEU A 201 -16.38 -21.39 -24.26
C LEU A 201 -16.45 -22.39 -23.09
N LEU A 202 -16.49 -21.91 -21.84
CA LEU A 202 -16.63 -22.74 -20.66
C LEU A 202 -17.96 -23.52 -20.68
N CYS A 203 -19.08 -22.85 -20.98
CA CYS A 203 -20.37 -23.51 -21.13
C CYS A 203 -20.35 -24.57 -22.24
N ASN A 204 -19.70 -24.28 -23.38
CA ASN A 204 -19.57 -25.25 -24.47
C ASN A 204 -18.82 -26.53 -24.03
N ILE A 205 -17.71 -26.36 -23.31
CA ILE A 205 -16.93 -27.48 -22.75
C ILE A 205 -17.78 -28.29 -21.76
N LEU A 206 -18.56 -27.63 -20.90
CA LEU A 206 -19.44 -28.32 -19.96
C LEU A 206 -20.53 -29.13 -20.67
N ILE A 207 -21.14 -28.59 -21.72
CA ILE A 207 -22.20 -29.26 -22.49
C ILE A 207 -21.63 -30.49 -23.22
N ILE A 208 -20.51 -30.33 -23.94
CA ILE A 208 -19.80 -31.44 -24.59
C ILE A 208 -19.44 -32.49 -23.54
N GLY A 209 -19.02 -32.03 -22.37
CA GLY A 209 -18.71 -32.87 -21.24
C GLY A 209 -19.87 -33.74 -20.75
N ILE A 210 -21.04 -33.14 -20.55
CA ILE A 210 -22.21 -33.86 -20.02
C ILE A 210 -22.79 -34.82 -21.07
N PHE A 211 -22.77 -34.45 -22.36
CA PHE A 211 -23.39 -35.23 -23.44
C PHE A 211 -22.49 -36.28 -24.09
N THR A 212 -21.17 -36.20 -23.93
CA THR A 212 -20.25 -37.16 -24.55
C THR A 212 -19.88 -38.26 -23.56
N GLU A 213 -20.51 -39.43 -23.65
CA GLU A 213 -20.05 -40.65 -22.98
C GLU A 213 -18.66 -41.03 -23.49
N THR A 214 -17.61 -40.58 -22.80
CA THR A 214 -16.22 -40.88 -23.15
C THR A 214 -15.45 -41.38 -21.94
N ASN A 215 -14.58 -42.36 -22.21
CA ASN A 215 -13.68 -43.01 -21.26
C ASN A 215 -13.10 -42.03 -20.23
N VAL A 216 -13.13 -42.45 -18.97
CA VAL A 216 -12.69 -41.72 -17.76
C VAL A 216 -11.27 -41.13 -17.89
N ASP A 217 -10.43 -41.72 -18.73
CA ASP A 217 -9.06 -41.29 -18.99
C ASP A 217 -8.96 -39.92 -19.69
N ASN A 218 -9.89 -39.60 -20.60
CA ASN A 218 -9.87 -38.33 -21.36
C ASN A 218 -10.17 -37.12 -20.46
N TRP A 219 -11.06 -37.30 -19.48
CA TRP A 219 -11.39 -36.29 -18.48
C TRP A 219 -10.22 -35.95 -17.56
N THR A 220 -9.44 -36.96 -17.22
CA THR A 220 -8.28 -36.79 -16.34
C THR A 220 -7.20 -35.94 -17.03
N VAL A 221 -7.02 -36.11 -18.35
CA VAL A 221 -6.11 -35.29 -19.17
C VAL A 221 -6.63 -33.86 -19.31
N ALA A 222 -7.92 -33.67 -19.60
CA ALA A 222 -8.54 -32.36 -19.72
C ALA A 222 -8.46 -31.57 -18.39
N ILE A 223 -8.81 -32.21 -17.27
CA ILE A 223 -8.73 -31.57 -15.94
C ILE A 223 -7.27 -31.20 -15.61
N LYS A 224 -6.29 -32.07 -15.90
CA LYS A 224 -4.87 -31.75 -15.67
C LYS A 224 -4.40 -30.56 -16.51
N LEU A 225 -4.87 -30.42 -17.75
CA LEU A 225 -4.49 -29.34 -18.66
C LEU A 225 -5.14 -28.00 -18.28
N TYR A 226 -6.43 -27.99 -17.94
CA TYR A 226 -7.20 -26.78 -17.68
C TYR A 226 -7.21 -26.31 -16.22
N ARG A 227 -6.81 -27.15 -15.25
CA ARG A 227 -6.80 -26.82 -13.82
C ARG A 227 -6.02 -25.54 -13.51
N GLY A 228 -4.87 -25.32 -14.14
CA GLY A 228 -4.05 -24.13 -13.90
C GLY A 228 -4.71 -22.83 -14.38
N GLN A 229 -5.27 -22.84 -15.59
CA GLN A 229 -5.94 -21.69 -16.18
C GLN A 229 -7.24 -21.34 -15.42
N PHE A 230 -8.02 -22.35 -15.04
CA PHE A 230 -9.23 -22.16 -14.25
C PHE A 230 -8.93 -21.60 -12.85
N LEU A 231 -7.91 -22.15 -12.16
CA LEU A 231 -7.48 -21.65 -10.86
C LEU A 231 -7.01 -20.19 -10.94
N GLY A 232 -6.31 -19.80 -12.00
CA GLY A 232 -5.90 -18.41 -12.22
C GLY A 232 -7.09 -17.46 -12.32
N ILE A 233 -8.12 -17.84 -13.06
CA ILE A 233 -9.33 -17.03 -13.23
C ILE A 233 -10.11 -16.93 -11.92
N VAL A 234 -10.32 -18.04 -11.22
CA VAL A 234 -10.98 -18.06 -9.90
C VAL A 234 -10.19 -17.20 -8.90
N TYR A 235 -8.86 -17.29 -8.91
CA TYR A 235 -8.00 -16.45 -8.06
C TYR A 235 -8.17 -14.96 -8.36
N LEU A 236 -8.25 -14.56 -9.63
CA LEU A 236 -8.51 -13.15 -10.01
C LEU A 236 -9.88 -12.67 -9.54
N TYR A 237 -10.92 -13.51 -9.63
CA TYR A 237 -12.24 -13.18 -9.10
C TYR A 237 -12.24 -13.03 -7.58
N LEU A 238 -11.61 -13.96 -6.86
CA LEU A 238 -11.48 -13.89 -5.41
C LEU A 238 -10.67 -12.66 -4.97
N LEU A 239 -9.61 -12.31 -5.71
CA LEU A 239 -8.83 -11.09 -5.49
C LEU A 239 -9.68 -9.84 -5.74
N GLY A 240 -10.48 -9.83 -6.81
CA GLY A 240 -11.42 -8.75 -7.11
C GLY A 240 -12.46 -8.54 -6.01
N ILE A 241 -13.08 -9.62 -5.52
CA ILE A 241 -14.02 -9.60 -4.40
C ILE A 241 -13.34 -9.10 -3.13
N ASN A 242 -12.14 -9.61 -2.81
CA ASN A 242 -11.39 -9.20 -1.63
C ASN A 242 -11.08 -7.68 -1.66
N VAL A 243 -10.60 -7.17 -2.80
CA VAL A 243 -10.34 -5.73 -2.97
C VAL A 243 -11.62 -4.90 -2.88
N TYR A 244 -12.74 -5.40 -3.43
CA TYR A 244 -14.04 -4.75 -3.30
C TYR A 244 -14.52 -4.66 -1.84
N SER A 245 -14.44 -5.76 -1.10
CA SER A 245 -14.81 -5.82 0.32
C SER A 245 -13.94 -4.89 1.18
N TRP A 246 -12.64 -4.81 0.89
CA TRP A 246 -11.73 -3.88 1.56
C TRP A 246 -12.10 -2.41 1.33
N ARG A 247 -12.47 -2.05 0.09
CA ARG A 247 -12.92 -0.69 -0.22
C ARG A 247 -14.23 -0.35 0.50
N ALA A 248 -15.18 -1.30 0.56
CA ALA A 248 -16.45 -1.10 1.24
C ALA A 248 -16.31 -0.92 2.77
N CYS A 249 -15.40 -1.66 3.41
CA CYS A 249 -15.13 -1.50 4.86
C CYS A 249 -14.43 -0.17 5.20
N GLY A 250 -13.72 0.45 4.25
CA GLY A 250 -13.09 1.77 4.44
C GLY A 250 -14.08 2.93 4.59
N GLU A 251 -15.33 2.75 4.17
CA GLU A 251 -16.40 3.77 4.24
C GLU A 251 -17.33 3.60 5.47
N GLY A 252 -16.90 2.87 6.50
CA GLY A 252 -17.62 2.85 7.78
C GLY A 252 -18.84 1.93 7.83
N VAL A 253 -19.01 1.02 6.86
CA VAL A 253 -19.98 -0.07 6.96
C VAL A 253 -19.28 -1.28 7.56
N SER A 254 -19.63 -1.62 8.79
CA SER A 254 -19.23 -2.85 9.48
C SER A 254 -19.86 -4.07 8.80
N VAL A 255 -19.30 -4.50 7.67
CA VAL A 255 -19.64 -5.79 7.09
C VAL A 255 -18.79 -6.86 7.79
N PRO A 256 -19.38 -7.91 8.38
CA PRO A 256 -18.61 -8.98 8.99
C PRO A 256 -17.74 -9.63 7.90
N CYS A 257 -16.44 -9.38 8.00
CA CYS A 257 -15.44 -9.82 7.05
C CYS A 257 -15.35 -11.37 7.12
N VAL A 258 -16.00 -12.06 6.18
CA VAL A 258 -16.04 -13.54 6.13
C VAL A 258 -14.64 -14.17 6.07
N LEU A 259 -13.65 -13.42 5.54
CA LEU A 259 -12.25 -13.85 5.46
C LEU A 259 -11.44 -13.65 6.75
N CYS A 260 -11.94 -12.86 7.72
CA CYS A 260 -11.23 -12.62 8.99
C CYS A 260 -11.42 -13.76 10.01
N ARG A 261 -12.19 -14.80 9.66
CA ARG A 261 -12.29 -16.05 10.45
C ARG A 261 -11.35 -17.16 9.97
N ILE A 262 -10.60 -16.95 8.89
CA ILE A 262 -9.76 -17.98 8.25
C ILE A 262 -8.26 -17.72 8.47
N TRP A 263 -7.89 -16.60 9.07
CA TRP A 263 -6.53 -16.28 9.53
C TRP A 263 -6.52 -16.00 11.03
#